data_AF-A0A1X7K337-F1
#
_entry.id   AF-A0A1X7K337-F1
#
_cell.length_a   1.000
_cell.length_b   1.000
_cell.length_c   1.000
_cell.angle_alpha   90.00
_cell.angle_beta   90.00
_cell.angle_gamma   90.00
#
_symmetry.space_group_name_H-M   'P 1'
#
loop_
_entity.id
_entity.type
_entity.pdbx_description
1 polymer ?
#
loop_
_entity_poly.entity_id
_entity_poly.type
_entity_poly.pdbx_seq_one_letter_code
_entity_poly.pdbx_strand_id
1 'polypeptide(L)'
;MVYESIQKYGPNCDLNFIDVSGVEDMDGIFAGVNRGFNGDISQWDVSNVESMRDMFHGSQFNGDVSLWNVSDVWELTDMFAYSQFTGDVSGWNVADDVICVGMFTGSLLELNGQIPEWYRAIEEKQRLERENLDIEENSVKEEEFNQSDDGELENLSF
;
A
#
# COMPACT_ATOMS: atom_id res chain seq x y z
N MET A 1 -17.71 -11.68 -12.98
CA MET A 1 -18.78 -10.79 -12.51
C MET A 1 -18.47 -9.30 -12.68
N VAL A 2 -17.50 -8.70 -11.95
CA VAL A 2 -17.16 -7.26 -12.08
C VAL A 2 -16.89 -6.83 -13.53
N TYR A 3 -15.95 -7.49 -14.21
CA TYR A 3 -15.60 -7.15 -15.60
C TYR A 3 -16.78 -7.27 -16.57
N GLU A 4 -17.58 -8.33 -16.44
CA GLU A 4 -18.75 -8.57 -17.29
C GLU A 4 -19.82 -7.51 -17.08
N SER A 5 -20.04 -7.08 -15.83
CA SER A 5 -20.95 -5.99 -15.49
C SER A 5 -20.50 -4.68 -16.13
N ILE A 6 -19.21 -4.33 -16.06
CA ILE A 6 -18.67 -3.12 -16.69
C ILE A 6 -18.83 -3.15 -18.21
N GLN A 7 -18.56 -4.29 -18.86
CA GLN A 7 -18.76 -4.42 -20.31
C GLN A 7 -20.23 -4.30 -20.72
N LYS A 8 -21.14 -4.81 -19.89
CA LYS A 8 -22.58 -4.83 -20.18
C LYS A 8 -23.27 -3.51 -19.88
N TYR A 9 -22.94 -2.88 -18.76
CA TYR A 9 -23.64 -1.73 -18.20
C TYR A 9 -22.83 -0.42 -18.31
N GLY A 10 -21.57 -0.51 -18.73
CA GLY A 10 -20.67 0.62 -18.95
C GLY A 10 -19.77 0.94 -17.75
N PRO A 11 -18.81 1.87 -17.93
CA PRO A 11 -17.82 2.22 -16.92
C PRO A 11 -18.38 2.86 -15.64
N ASN A 12 -19.56 3.47 -15.71
CA ASN A 12 -20.19 4.16 -14.57
C ASN A 12 -21.29 3.31 -13.92
N CYS A 13 -21.32 2.00 -14.18
CA CYS A 13 -22.38 1.14 -13.64
C CYS A 13 -22.25 0.97 -12.11
N ASP A 14 -23.39 0.92 -11.44
CA ASP A 14 -23.48 0.57 -10.02
C ASP A 14 -23.14 -0.92 -9.86
N LEU A 15 -22.14 -1.23 -9.04
CA LEU A 15 -21.69 -2.58 -8.74
C LEU A 15 -22.00 -3.01 -7.30
N ASN A 16 -22.78 -2.23 -6.54
CA ASN A 16 -23.15 -2.56 -5.16
C ASN A 16 -24.05 -3.81 -5.05
N PHE A 17 -24.59 -4.30 -6.16
CA PHE A 17 -25.29 -5.59 -6.20
C PHE A 17 -24.36 -6.81 -6.13
N ILE A 18 -23.05 -6.61 -6.28
CA ILE A 18 -22.04 -7.66 -6.19
C ILE A 18 -21.67 -7.81 -4.72
N ASP A 19 -21.98 -8.97 -4.15
CA ASP A 19 -21.53 -9.36 -2.82
C ASP A 19 -20.03 -9.71 -2.87
N VAL A 20 -19.23 -8.93 -2.16
CA VAL A 20 -17.78 -9.13 -2.00
C VAL A 20 -17.38 -9.47 -0.57
N SER A 21 -18.36 -9.69 0.33
CA SER A 21 -18.11 -9.90 1.76
C SER A 21 -17.25 -11.13 2.07
N GLY A 22 -17.13 -12.09 1.14
CA GLY A 22 -16.26 -13.26 1.27
C GLY A 22 -15.00 -13.22 0.41
N VAL A 23 -14.61 -12.05 -0.11
CA VAL A 23 -13.42 -11.89 -0.96
C VAL A 23 -12.23 -11.48 -0.12
N GLU A 24 -11.13 -12.23 -0.23
CA GLU A 24 -9.86 -11.96 0.47
C GLU A 24 -8.85 -11.19 -0.42
N ASP A 25 -8.92 -11.34 -1.75
CA ASP A 25 -7.99 -10.75 -2.71
C ASP A 25 -8.74 -9.86 -3.71
N MET A 26 -8.40 -8.57 -3.72
CA MET A 26 -8.91 -7.56 -4.65
C MET A 26 -7.84 -6.94 -5.55
N ASP A 27 -6.72 -7.64 -5.74
CA ASP A 27 -5.59 -7.17 -6.53
C ASP A 27 -6.00 -6.75 -7.94
N GLY A 28 -5.66 -5.51 -8.30
CA GLY A 28 -5.75 -5.01 -9.66
C GLY A 28 -7.14 -5.07 -10.32
N ILE A 29 -8.23 -5.21 -9.56
CA ILE A 29 -9.60 -5.34 -10.11
C ILE A 29 -9.93 -4.18 -11.05
N PHE A 30 -9.49 -2.96 -10.72
CA PHE A 30 -9.71 -1.75 -11.52
C PHE A 30 -8.42 -1.11 -12.04
N ALA A 31 -7.32 -1.86 -12.07
CA ALA A 31 -6.03 -1.37 -12.56
C ALA A 31 -6.07 -0.99 -14.05
N GLY A 32 -5.46 0.17 -14.33
CA GLY A 32 -5.18 0.70 -15.66
C GLY A 32 -6.26 1.63 -16.24
N VAL A 33 -5.80 2.65 -16.96
CA VAL A 33 -6.63 3.66 -17.65
C VAL A 33 -7.68 3.06 -18.59
N ASN A 34 -7.41 1.89 -19.18
CA ASN A 34 -8.26 1.26 -20.19
C ASN A 34 -9.55 0.66 -19.62
N ARG A 35 -9.65 0.47 -18.30
CA ARG A 35 -10.89 -0.02 -17.67
C ARG A 35 -11.94 1.09 -17.54
N GLY A 36 -11.50 2.34 -17.41
CA GLY A 36 -12.36 3.53 -17.35
C GLY A 36 -13.42 3.52 -16.25
N PHE A 37 -13.36 2.57 -15.31
CA PHE A 37 -14.41 2.39 -14.31
C PHE A 37 -14.47 3.58 -13.36
N ASN A 38 -15.67 4.12 -13.17
CA ASN A 38 -16.00 5.19 -12.23
C ASN A 38 -17.44 5.05 -11.73
N GLY A 39 -17.89 3.80 -11.57
CA GLY A 39 -19.19 3.45 -11.02
C GLY A 39 -19.19 3.38 -9.50
N ASP A 40 -20.36 3.11 -8.93
CA ASP A 40 -20.56 3.05 -7.48
C ASP A 40 -20.18 1.68 -6.92
N ILE A 41 -19.31 1.69 -5.90
CA ILE A 41 -18.87 0.54 -5.08
C ILE A 41 -18.86 0.90 -3.58
N SER A 42 -19.53 1.99 -3.20
CA SER A 42 -19.48 2.55 -1.85
C SER A 42 -20.07 1.62 -0.78
N GLN A 43 -20.89 0.64 -1.18
CA GLN A 43 -21.56 -0.32 -0.29
C GLN A 43 -20.85 -1.67 -0.23
N TRP A 44 -19.67 -1.81 -0.84
CA TRP A 44 -18.90 -3.04 -0.73
C TRP A 44 -18.42 -3.26 0.71
N ASP A 45 -18.75 -4.44 1.24
CA ASP A 45 -18.18 -4.93 2.49
C ASP A 45 -16.82 -5.56 2.21
N VAL A 46 -15.76 -4.78 2.44
CA VAL A 46 -14.37 -5.20 2.23
C VAL A 46 -13.69 -5.67 3.53
N SER A 47 -14.46 -5.94 4.59
CA SER A 47 -13.92 -6.25 5.91
C SER A 47 -13.12 -7.56 5.99
N ASN A 48 -13.29 -8.48 5.04
CA ASN A 48 -12.51 -9.73 4.94
C ASN A 48 -11.40 -9.66 3.88
N VAL A 49 -11.17 -8.49 3.26
CA VAL A 49 -10.13 -8.34 2.24
C VAL A 49 -8.77 -8.23 2.92
N GLU A 50 -7.82 -9.02 2.45
CA GLU A 50 -6.44 -9.05 2.94
C GLU A 50 -5.49 -8.28 2.00
N SER A 51 -5.76 -8.25 0.69
CA SER A 51 -4.93 -7.56 -0.31
C SER A 51 -5.75 -6.70 -1.28
N MET A 52 -5.28 -5.47 -1.53
CA MET A 52 -5.82 -4.53 -2.52
C MET A 52 -4.71 -3.94 -3.41
N ARG A 53 -3.63 -4.69 -3.63
CA ARG A 53 -2.49 -4.22 -4.42
C ARG A 53 -2.94 -3.79 -5.81
N ASP A 54 -2.42 -2.66 -6.27
CA ASP A 54 -2.71 -2.10 -7.60
C ASP A 54 -4.22 -1.85 -7.89
N MET A 55 -5.13 -1.98 -6.93
CA MET A 55 -6.58 -2.08 -7.20
C MET A 55 -7.11 -0.95 -8.09
N PHE A 56 -6.61 0.28 -7.90
CA PHE A 56 -6.92 1.47 -8.70
C PHE A 56 -5.69 2.11 -9.36
N HIS A 57 -4.59 1.36 -9.52
CA HIS A 57 -3.37 1.85 -10.15
C HIS A 57 -3.66 2.40 -11.56
N GLY A 58 -3.37 3.68 -11.80
CA GLY A 58 -3.65 4.37 -13.06
C GLY A 58 -5.14 4.50 -13.42
N SER A 59 -6.05 4.29 -12.47
CA SER A 59 -7.49 4.30 -12.71
C SER A 59 -8.07 5.72 -12.84
N GLN A 60 -9.22 5.82 -13.51
CA GLN A 60 -10.06 7.03 -13.55
C GLN A 60 -11.08 7.07 -12.40
N PHE A 61 -11.10 6.03 -11.57
CA PHE A 61 -12.00 5.92 -10.44
C PHE A 61 -11.82 7.09 -9.45
N ASN A 62 -12.92 7.72 -9.09
CA ASN A 62 -12.99 8.76 -8.07
C ASN A 62 -14.28 8.64 -7.24
N GLY A 63 -14.74 7.41 -7.03
CA GLY A 63 -15.92 7.09 -6.21
C GLY A 63 -15.62 7.14 -4.72
N ASP A 64 -16.68 7.09 -3.91
CA ASP A 64 -16.57 7.09 -2.45
C ASP A 64 -16.15 5.72 -1.92
N VAL A 65 -15.08 5.71 -1.12
CA VAL A 65 -14.53 4.56 -0.38
C VAL A 65 -14.28 4.90 1.09
N SER A 66 -14.81 6.04 1.56
CA SER A 66 -14.54 6.57 2.91
C SER A 66 -15.06 5.69 4.04
N LEU A 67 -16.06 4.85 3.75
CA LEU A 67 -16.69 3.93 4.71
C LEU A 67 -16.13 2.50 4.69
N TRP A 68 -15.16 2.21 3.83
CA TRP A 68 -14.55 0.89 3.76
C TRP A 68 -13.80 0.55 5.05
N ASN A 69 -14.05 -0.65 5.58
CA ASN A 69 -13.26 -1.18 6.69
C ASN A 69 -12.04 -1.94 6.13
N VAL A 70 -10.87 -1.32 6.22
CA VAL A 70 -9.60 -1.88 5.73
C VAL A 70 -8.70 -2.42 6.85
N SER A 71 -9.26 -2.70 8.03
CA SER A 71 -8.50 -3.13 9.22
C SER A 71 -7.70 -4.41 9.03
N ASP A 72 -8.17 -5.28 8.12
CA ASP A 72 -7.62 -6.61 7.90
C ASP A 72 -6.75 -6.67 6.64
N VAL A 73 -6.60 -5.54 5.94
CA VAL A 73 -5.76 -5.43 4.73
C VAL A 73 -4.29 -5.28 5.13
N TRP A 74 -3.45 -6.22 4.71
CA TRP A 74 -2.01 -6.17 4.93
C TRP A 74 -1.23 -5.63 3.72
N GLU A 75 -1.83 -5.62 2.52
CA GLU A 75 -1.19 -5.12 1.30
C GLU A 75 -2.03 -4.05 0.56
N LEU A 76 -1.47 -2.84 0.48
CA LEU A 76 -2.01 -1.65 -0.21
C LEU A 76 -1.04 -1.08 -1.25
N THR A 77 0.01 -1.83 -1.60
CA THR A 77 1.05 -1.41 -2.55
C THR A 77 0.44 -0.83 -3.83
N ASP A 78 0.86 0.37 -4.20
CA ASP A 78 0.45 1.09 -5.42
C ASP A 78 -1.07 1.23 -5.65
N MET A 79 -1.91 1.01 -4.63
CA MET A 79 -3.38 0.93 -4.78
C MET A 79 -3.98 2.11 -5.55
N PHE A 80 -3.50 3.34 -5.32
CA PHE A 80 -3.95 4.55 -5.99
C PHE A 80 -2.85 5.24 -6.83
N ALA A 81 -1.72 4.57 -7.06
CA ALA A 81 -0.60 5.16 -7.79
C ALA A 81 -1.07 5.63 -9.18
N TYR A 82 -0.65 6.83 -9.61
CA TYR A 82 -1.02 7.46 -10.88
C TYR A 82 -2.52 7.58 -11.17
N SER A 83 -3.39 7.43 -10.16
CA SER A 83 -4.84 7.50 -10.32
C SER A 83 -5.39 8.93 -10.33
N GLN A 84 -6.63 9.09 -10.80
CA GLN A 84 -7.39 10.34 -10.68
C GLN A 84 -8.12 10.48 -9.33
N PHE A 85 -7.82 9.60 -8.37
CA PHE A 85 -8.52 9.55 -7.10
C PHE A 85 -8.24 10.80 -6.25
N THR A 86 -9.30 11.39 -5.71
CA THR A 86 -9.30 12.53 -4.78
C THR A 86 -10.22 12.29 -3.58
N GLY A 87 -10.67 11.04 -3.39
CA GLY A 87 -11.59 10.68 -2.31
C GLY A 87 -10.95 10.77 -0.93
N ASP A 88 -11.80 10.84 0.09
CA ASP A 88 -11.35 10.91 1.48
C ASP A 88 -11.10 9.50 2.03
N VAL A 89 -9.86 9.27 2.45
CA VAL A 89 -9.38 8.04 3.12
C VAL A 89 -8.76 8.36 4.47
N SER A 90 -8.98 9.56 5.01
CA SER A 90 -8.41 9.99 6.30
C SER A 90 -8.99 9.21 7.48
N GLY A 91 -10.20 8.68 7.35
CA GLY A 91 -10.89 7.89 8.37
C GLY A 91 -10.57 6.39 8.37
N TRP A 92 -9.74 5.90 7.45
CA TRP A 92 -9.37 4.49 7.41
C TRP A 92 -8.56 4.07 8.63
N ASN A 93 -8.93 2.94 9.22
CA ASN A 93 -8.14 2.28 10.25
C ASN A 93 -7.22 1.26 9.57
N VAL A 94 -5.96 1.63 9.40
CA VAL A 94 -4.95 0.83 8.69
C VAL A 94 -3.96 0.26 9.69
N ALA A 95 -3.60 -1.01 9.55
CA ALA A 95 -2.63 -1.65 10.42
C ALA A 95 -1.23 -1.02 10.26
N ASP A 96 -0.50 -0.89 11.39
CA ASP A 96 0.83 -0.29 11.43
C ASP A 96 1.88 -1.03 10.56
N ASP A 97 1.69 -2.33 10.38
CA ASP A 97 2.56 -3.25 9.62
C ASP A 97 2.11 -3.47 8.18
N VAL A 98 1.12 -2.69 7.70
CA VAL A 98 0.69 -2.72 6.31
C VAL A 98 1.85 -2.43 5.36
N ILE A 99 1.85 -3.09 4.21
CA ILE A 99 2.72 -2.75 3.08
C ILE A 99 1.95 -1.79 2.18
N CYS A 100 2.24 -0.49 2.29
CA CYS A 100 1.59 0.57 1.51
C CYS A 100 2.57 1.35 0.61
N VAL A 101 3.67 0.71 0.20
CA VAL A 101 4.70 1.37 -0.60
C VAL A 101 4.09 1.92 -1.89
N GLY A 102 4.36 3.19 -2.17
CA GLY A 102 3.94 3.83 -3.43
C GLY A 102 2.44 4.07 -3.57
N MET A 103 1.63 3.78 -2.55
CA MET A 103 0.16 3.78 -2.63
C MET A 103 -0.44 5.02 -3.30
N PHE A 104 0.14 6.20 -3.09
CA PHE A 104 -0.33 7.46 -3.66
C PHE A 104 0.62 8.09 -4.69
N THR A 105 1.72 7.44 -5.06
CA THR A 105 2.73 8.02 -5.97
C THR A 105 2.10 8.48 -7.28
N GLY A 106 2.25 9.75 -7.61
CA GLY A 106 1.70 10.37 -8.82
C GLY A 106 0.17 10.45 -8.88
N SER A 107 -0.54 10.11 -7.80
CA SER A 107 -2.00 10.27 -7.71
C SER A 107 -2.39 11.74 -7.62
N LEU A 108 -3.62 12.08 -8.01
CA LEU A 108 -4.12 13.45 -7.80
C LEU A 108 -4.20 13.82 -6.31
N LEU A 109 -4.49 12.87 -5.43
CA LEU A 109 -4.49 13.06 -3.98
C LEU A 109 -3.11 13.51 -3.47
N GLU A 110 -2.02 12.91 -3.96
CA GLU A 110 -0.64 13.34 -3.67
C GLU A 110 -0.36 14.75 -4.22
N LEU A 111 -0.67 14.97 -5.49
CA LEU A 111 -0.40 16.25 -6.17
C LEU A 111 -1.16 17.43 -5.54
N ASN A 112 -2.31 17.16 -4.93
CA ASN A 112 -3.09 18.15 -4.19
C ASN A 112 -2.62 18.34 -2.73
N GLY A 113 -1.63 17.56 -2.27
CA GLY A 113 -1.14 17.62 -0.89
C GLY A 113 -2.12 17.04 0.13
N GLN A 114 -3.03 16.14 -0.29
CA GLN A 114 -4.10 15.59 0.54
C GLN A 114 -3.77 14.21 1.14
N ILE A 115 -2.50 13.79 1.10
CA ILE A 115 -2.06 12.51 1.67
C ILE A 115 -2.49 12.41 3.15
N PRO A 116 -3.18 11.33 3.57
CA PRO A 116 -3.70 11.18 4.91
C PRO A 116 -2.59 11.03 5.96
N GLU A 117 -2.86 11.43 7.20
CA GLU A 117 -1.87 11.42 8.29
C GLU A 117 -1.39 10.00 8.63
N TRP A 118 -2.29 9.01 8.62
CA TRP A 118 -1.94 7.61 8.90
C TRP A 118 -0.86 7.10 7.93
N TYR A 119 -0.96 7.44 6.64
CA TYR A 119 0.00 7.00 5.63
C TYR A 119 1.38 7.58 5.90
N ARG A 120 1.45 8.89 6.20
CA ARG A 120 2.70 9.56 6.56
C ARG A 120 3.32 8.99 7.83
N ALA A 121 2.50 8.65 8.82
CA ALA A 121 2.95 8.08 10.07
C ALA A 121 3.55 6.67 9.87
N ILE A 122 2.91 5.83 9.05
CA ILE A 122 3.39 4.49 8.72
C ILE A 122 4.70 4.55 7.94
N GLU A 123 4.77 5.36 6.88
CA GLU A 123 6.00 5.51 6.08
C GLU A 123 7.17 5.99 6.93
N GLU A 124 6.94 6.97 7.80
CA GLU A 124 7.98 7.49 8.69
C GLU A 124 8.43 6.45 9.72
N LYS A 125 7.49 5.73 10.33
CA LYS A 125 7.80 4.65 11.28
C LYS A 125 8.65 3.56 10.62
N GLN A 126 8.23 3.07 9.45
CA GLN A 126 8.94 2.03 8.72
C GLN A 126 10.31 2.51 8.19
N ARG A 127 10.44 3.80 7.83
CA ARG A 127 11.73 4.41 7.47
C ARG A 127 12.69 4.38 8.65
N LEU A 128 12.24 4.84 9.81
CA LEU A 128 13.06 4.86 11.04
C LEU A 128 13.45 3.44 11.49
N GLU A 129 12.55 2.48 11.40
CA GLU A 129 12.84 1.07 11.72
C GLU A 129 13.95 0.50 10.83
N ARG A 130 13.91 0.77 9.51
CA ARG A 130 14.97 0.37 8.57
C ARG A 130 16.30 1.05 8.85
N GLU A 131 16.29 2.37 9.11
CA GLU A 131 17.50 3.12 9.44
C GLU A 131 18.17 2.62 10.73
N ASN A 132 17.38 2.24 11.74
CA ASN A 132 17.91 1.69 12.99
C ASN A 132 18.54 0.30 12.78
N LEU A 133 17.91 -0.55 11.97
CA LEU A 133 18.46 -1.88 11.63
C LEU A 133 19.80 -1.76 10.90
N ASP A 134 19.93 -0.81 9.96
CA ASP A 134 21.17 -0.57 9.23
C ASP A 134 22.31 -0.10 10.17
N ILE A 135 21.98 0.71 11.19
CA ILE A 135 22.95 1.15 12.21
C ILE A 135 23.40 -0.03 13.08
N GLU A 136 22.47 -0.88 13.53
CA GLU A 136 22.78 -2.06 14.34
C GLU A 136 23.67 -3.04 13.57
N GLU A 137 23.35 -3.34 12.31
CA GLU A 137 24.17 -4.23 11.48
C GLU A 137 25.59 -3.70 11.23
N ASN A 138 25.72 -2.39 11.00
CA ASN A 138 27.04 -1.77 10.81
C ASN A 138 27.86 -1.79 12.11
N SER A 139 27.22 -1.58 13.26
CA SER A 139 27.87 -1.62 14.57
C SER A 139 28.43 -3.02 14.88
N VAL A 140 27.66 -4.09 14.59
CA VAL A 140 28.10 -5.48 14.79
C VAL A 140 29.31 -5.81 13.91
N LYS A 141 29.32 -5.37 12.65
CA LYS A 141 30.46 -5.61 11.72
C LYS A 141 31.74 -4.91 12.18
N GLU A 142 31.65 -3.71 12.75
CA GLU A 142 32.80 -2.99 13.29
C GLU A 142 33.40 -3.70 14.52
N GLU A 143 32.57 -4.26 15.39
CA GLU A 143 33.03 -5.04 16.55
C GLU A 143 33.74 -6.35 16.13
N GLU A 144 33.21 -7.08 15.14
CA GLU A 144 33.83 -8.30 14.61
C GLU A 144 35.17 -8.01 13.91
N PHE A 145 35.26 -6.91 13.16
CA PHE A 145 36.50 -6.50 12.50
C PHE A 145 37.60 -6.17 13.52
N ASN A 146 37.26 -5.38 14.55
CA ASN A 146 38.23 -4.97 15.57
C ASN A 146 38.74 -6.13 16.44
N GLN A 147 37.99 -7.22 16.62
CA GLN A 147 38.45 -8.41 17.35
C GLN A 147 39.38 -9.31 16.54
N SER A 148 39.44 -9.15 15.21
CA SER A 148 40.25 -9.99 14.31
C SER A 148 41.69 -9.52 14.11
N ASP A 149 41.99 -8.24 14.36
CA ASP A 149 43.33 -7.65 14.20
C ASP A 149 44.24 -7.82 15.44
N ASP A 150 43.68 -8.24 16.58
CA ASP A 150 44.43 -8.43 17.83
C ASP A 150 45.15 -9.80 17.93
N GLY A 151 45.04 -10.65 16.89
CA GLY A 151 45.46 -12.06 16.91
C GLY A 151 46.82 -12.43 16.30
N GLU A 152 47.52 -11.55 15.59
CA GLU A 152 48.79 -11.89 14.88
C GLU A 152 50.00 -11.00 15.21
N LEU A 153 50.22 -10.67 16.49
CA LEU A 153 51.47 -10.02 16.93
C LEU A 153 52.24 -10.81 18.00
N GLU A 154 52.37 -12.14 17.84
CA GLU A 154 53.38 -12.91 18.59
C GLU A 154 54.02 -13.99 17.71
N ASN A 155 55.14 -13.65 17.04
CA ASN A 155 56.36 -14.47 16.94
C ASN A 155 57.13 -14.18 15.65
N LEU A 156 58.05 -13.20 15.67
CA LEU A 156 59.29 -13.31 14.90
C LEU A 156 60.40 -12.54 15.62
N SER A 157 60.99 -13.17 16.63
CA SER A 157 62.36 -12.87 17.07
C SER A 157 63.31 -13.89 16.45
N PHE A 158 64.15 -13.47 15.51
CA PHE A 158 65.47 -14.06 15.23
C PHE A 158 66.41 -13.00 14.67
#